data_AF-A0A4S4GMY3-F1
#
_entry.id   AF-A0A4S4GMY3-F1
#
_cell.length_a   1.000
_cell.length_b   1.000
_cell.length_c   1.000
_cell.angle_alpha   90.00
_cell.angle_beta   90.00
_cell.angle_gamma   90.00
#
_symmetry.space_group_name_H-M   'P 1'
#
loop_
_entity.id
_entity.type
_entity.pdbx_description
1 polymer ?
#
loop_
_entity_poly.entity_id
_entity_poly.type
_entity_poly.pdbx_seq_one_letter_code
_entity_poly.pdbx_strand_id
1 'polypeptide(L)'
;MEYINIHGRIVYPITSKEGQRCYYEHLDRWHVCYQNANRLIVPTKDDALEYMRLQEMGNKLYCCTDKESRKILRQLRVYNSQYDWRPRKSGDETFVGLISPTGEQLLPDSFADVFTQFDAINCKPSFVPVYDGEAWALVSLSDPNIMMTDFQYNAIIPERRVRQLFFVQDKNTMKWGALSVRYPFLHVKPYKDCLPLLETLMPTIADEIYEDELMTEDEPTLFFMTQRDGKIGILTAFGYSDIIYDSYEVDNAKCSFRLIKDVRKRAHRSDYWHPNGKGWLKHRRLRKK
;
A
#
# COMPACT_ATOMS: atom_id res chain seq x y z
N MET A 1 -14.18 -13.72 -17.26
CA MET A 1 -13.29 -13.02 -16.31
C MET A 1 -12.16 -13.95 -15.95
N GLU A 2 -10.93 -13.58 -16.28
CA GLU A 2 -9.75 -14.38 -15.98
C GLU A 2 -9.37 -14.19 -14.51
N TYR A 3 -9.55 -15.24 -13.72
CA TYR A 3 -8.93 -15.37 -12.41
C TYR A 3 -7.59 -16.08 -12.59
N ILE A 4 -6.62 -15.73 -11.75
CA ILE A 4 -5.31 -16.35 -11.72
C ILE A 4 -5.28 -17.31 -10.53
N ASN A 5 -4.89 -18.56 -10.76
CA ASN A 5 -4.64 -19.50 -9.66
C ASN A 5 -3.18 -19.40 -9.23
N ILE A 6 -2.94 -18.82 -8.05
CA ILE A 6 -1.60 -18.69 -7.46
C ILE A 6 -1.54 -19.62 -6.24
N HIS A 7 -0.75 -20.70 -6.34
CA HIS A 7 -0.57 -21.68 -5.26
C HIS A 7 -1.89 -22.23 -4.67
N GLY A 8 -2.89 -22.48 -5.52
CA GLY A 8 -4.21 -22.97 -5.10
C GLY A 8 -5.17 -21.88 -4.62
N ARG A 9 -4.76 -20.61 -4.61
CA ARG A 9 -5.60 -19.46 -4.30
C ARG A 9 -6.11 -18.82 -5.59
N ILE A 10 -7.40 -18.53 -5.64
CA ILE A 10 -8.02 -17.78 -6.72
C ILE A 10 -7.74 -16.29 -6.45
N VAL A 11 -7.04 -15.65 -7.37
CA VAL A 11 -6.69 -14.23 -7.30
C VAL A 11 -7.30 -13.53 -8.50
N TYR A 12 -7.94 -12.39 -8.25
CA TYR A 12 -8.47 -11.53 -9.29
C TYR A 12 -7.51 -10.36 -9.53
N PRO A 13 -7.25 -9.97 -10.78
CA PRO A 13 -6.46 -8.77 -11.05
C PRO A 13 -7.08 -7.57 -10.34
N ILE A 14 -6.25 -6.72 -9.70
CA ILE A 14 -6.74 -5.53 -8.97
C ILE A 14 -7.43 -4.51 -9.90
N THR A 15 -7.30 -4.69 -11.21
CA THR A 15 -7.97 -3.92 -12.25
C THR A 15 -9.41 -4.39 -12.53
N SER A 16 -9.82 -5.56 -12.04
CA SER A 16 -11.20 -6.03 -12.17
C SER A 16 -12.06 -5.56 -10.99
N LYS A 17 -13.38 -5.48 -11.18
CA LYS A 17 -14.31 -5.11 -10.11
C LYS A 17 -14.21 -6.05 -8.91
N GLU A 18 -14.08 -7.34 -9.18
CA GLU A 18 -13.91 -8.38 -8.17
C GLU A 18 -12.58 -8.24 -7.45
N GLY A 19 -11.49 -7.93 -8.16
CA GLY A 19 -10.18 -7.68 -7.56
C GLY A 19 -10.17 -6.43 -6.69
N GLN A 20 -10.80 -5.34 -7.14
CA GLN A 20 -10.98 -4.12 -6.36
C GLN A 20 -11.81 -4.38 -5.11
N ARG A 21 -12.95 -5.06 -5.25
CA ARG A 21 -13.79 -5.43 -4.12
C ARG A 21 -13.02 -6.31 -3.13
N CYS A 22 -12.33 -7.35 -3.60
CA CYS A 22 -11.52 -8.21 -2.74
C CYS A 22 -10.38 -7.43 -2.08
N TYR A 23 -9.77 -6.47 -2.77
CA TYR A 23 -8.76 -5.58 -2.21
C TYR A 23 -9.36 -4.73 -1.08
N TYR A 24 -10.45 -3.99 -1.30
CA TYR A 24 -11.10 -3.19 -0.26
C TYR A 24 -11.67 -4.02 0.90
N GLU A 25 -12.27 -5.18 0.63
CA GLU A 25 -12.70 -6.10 1.67
C GLU A 25 -11.53 -6.62 2.51
N HIS A 26 -10.40 -6.92 1.86
CA HIS A 26 -9.17 -7.29 2.54
C HIS A 26 -8.59 -6.12 3.34
N LEU A 27 -8.73 -4.89 2.83
CA LEU A 27 -8.33 -3.69 3.53
C LEU A 27 -9.10 -3.56 4.87
N ASP A 28 -10.42 -3.75 4.83
CA ASP A 28 -11.27 -3.70 6.01
C ASP A 28 -11.10 -4.90 6.96
N ARG A 29 -10.78 -6.08 6.42
CA ARG A 29 -10.82 -7.36 7.16
C ARG A 29 -9.46 -7.99 7.40
N TRP A 30 -8.34 -7.28 7.29
CA TRP A 30 -7.00 -7.89 7.44
C TRP A 30 -6.76 -8.61 8.78
N HIS A 31 -7.48 -8.25 9.85
CA HIS A 31 -7.53 -9.02 11.10
C HIS A 31 -7.96 -10.49 10.94
N VAL A 32 -8.59 -10.78 9.80
CA VAL A 32 -9.26 -12.02 9.44
C VAL A 32 -8.64 -12.64 8.19
N CYS A 33 -7.42 -12.22 7.80
CA CYS A 33 -6.61 -13.01 6.86
C CYS A 33 -6.65 -14.46 7.34
N TYR A 34 -7.32 -15.33 6.57
CA TYR A 34 -7.84 -16.64 7.00
C TYR A 34 -6.74 -17.63 7.48
N GLN A 35 -5.48 -17.20 7.44
CA GLN A 35 -4.29 -17.94 7.84
C GLN A 35 -3.39 -17.19 8.83
N ASN A 36 -3.76 -15.98 9.29
CA ASN A 36 -3.00 -15.25 10.28
C ASN A 36 -3.40 -15.73 11.68
N ALA A 37 -2.61 -16.65 12.24
CA ALA A 37 -2.86 -17.23 13.56
C ALA A 37 -2.68 -16.22 14.71
N ASN A 38 -2.05 -15.07 14.43
CA ASN A 38 -1.79 -14.01 15.41
C ASN A 38 -2.82 -12.90 15.26
N ARG A 39 -3.94 -13.01 16.00
CA ARG A 39 -4.88 -11.89 16.15
C ARG A 39 -4.22 -10.79 16.97
N LEU A 40 -4.04 -9.61 16.38
CA LEU A 40 -3.58 -8.43 17.11
C LEU A 40 -4.63 -7.99 18.14
N ILE A 41 -4.15 -7.55 19.29
CA ILE A 41 -4.94 -7.00 20.39
C ILE A 41 -5.45 -5.62 19.97
N VAL A 42 -6.75 -5.41 20.11
CA VAL A 42 -7.36 -4.10 19.90
C VAL A 42 -7.09 -3.25 21.15
N PRO A 43 -6.34 -2.13 21.05
CA PRO A 43 -5.96 -1.33 22.22
C PRO A 43 -7.16 -0.65 22.87
N THR A 44 -7.11 -0.51 24.18
CA THR A 44 -7.95 0.44 24.91
C THR A 44 -7.36 1.85 24.82
N LYS A 45 -8.12 2.87 25.26
CA LYS A 45 -7.59 4.23 25.36
C LYS A 45 -6.40 4.30 26.33
N ASP A 46 -6.46 3.56 27.42
CA ASP A 46 -5.39 3.51 28.41
C ASP A 46 -4.12 2.85 27.84
N ASP A 47 -4.26 1.77 27.06
CA ASP A 47 -3.14 1.16 26.35
C ASP A 47 -2.47 2.16 25.40
N ALA A 48 -3.26 2.93 24.65
CA ALA A 48 -2.73 3.91 23.71
C ALA A 48 -1.98 5.05 24.42
N LEU A 49 -2.52 5.54 25.54
CA LEU A 49 -1.87 6.57 26.35
C LEU A 49 -0.58 6.07 27.00
N GLU A 50 -0.58 4.84 27.53
CA GLU A 50 0.62 4.20 28.07
C GLU A 50 1.68 4.01 26.99
N TYR A 51 1.29 3.49 25.82
CA TYR A 51 2.19 3.29 24.69
C TYR A 51 2.86 4.59 24.23
N MET A 52 2.11 5.69 24.09
CA MET A 52 2.64 7.00 23.74
C MET A 52 3.66 7.50 24.77
N ARG A 53 3.36 7.36 26.07
CA ARG A 53 4.31 7.71 27.14
C ARG A 53 5.57 6.86 27.07
N LEU A 54 5.43 5.55 26.87
CA LEU A 54 6.57 4.64 26.75
C LEU A 54 7.41 4.97 25.51
N GLN A 55 6.82 5.40 24.40
CA GLN A 55 7.57 5.82 23.22
C GLN A 55 8.44 7.05 23.50
N GLU A 56 7.89 8.08 24.14
CA GLU A 56 8.63 9.28 24.51
C GLU A 56 9.80 8.97 25.45
N MET A 57 9.61 8.02 26.37
CA MET A 57 10.67 7.51 27.23
C MET A 57 11.69 6.70 26.42
N GLY A 58 11.24 5.72 25.64
CA GLY A 58 12.06 4.81 24.84
C GLY A 58 13.04 5.52 23.91
N ASN A 59 12.62 6.61 23.28
CA ASN A 59 13.46 7.44 22.41
C ASN A 59 14.68 8.05 23.14
N LYS A 60 14.61 8.17 24.47
CA LYS A 60 15.68 8.71 25.32
C LYS A 60 16.59 7.63 25.91
N LEU A 61 16.25 6.35 25.74
CA LEU A 61 16.94 5.21 26.38
C LEU A 61 17.90 4.50 25.43
N TYR A 62 18.22 5.10 24.28
CA TYR A 62 19.19 4.54 23.33
C TYR A 62 20.55 4.38 24.03
N CYS A 63 21.09 3.15 24.03
CA CYS A 63 22.32 2.74 24.75
C CYS A 63 22.23 2.57 26.28
N CYS A 64 21.05 2.70 26.91
CA CYS A 64 20.89 2.43 28.33
C CYS A 64 20.75 0.92 28.61
N THR A 65 21.58 0.37 29.52
CA THR A 65 21.62 -1.07 29.85
C THR A 65 21.01 -1.42 31.21
N ASP A 66 20.51 -0.44 31.95
CA ASP A 66 19.89 -0.68 33.25
C ASP A 66 18.60 -1.51 33.15
N LYS A 67 18.16 -2.04 34.29
CA LYS A 67 17.04 -3.00 34.35
C LYS A 67 15.71 -2.34 33.95
N GLU A 68 15.49 -1.08 34.33
CA GLU A 68 14.24 -0.38 34.06
C GLU A 68 14.15 0.01 32.58
N SER A 69 15.24 0.50 31.99
CA SER A 69 15.33 0.75 30.55
C SER A 69 15.01 -0.50 29.72
N ARG A 70 15.57 -1.65 30.11
CA ARG A 70 15.27 -2.93 29.44
C ARG A 70 13.81 -3.36 29.61
N LYS A 71 13.17 -3.05 30.74
CA LYS A 71 11.75 -3.35 30.96
C LYS A 71 10.86 -2.51 30.05
N ILE A 72 11.11 -1.20 29.97
CA ILE A 72 10.40 -0.28 29.07
C ILE A 72 10.54 -0.71 27.61
N LEU A 73 11.77 -0.98 27.15
CA LEU A 73 12.02 -1.42 25.78
C LEU A 73 11.34 -2.76 25.45
N ARG A 74 11.25 -3.69 26.41
CA ARG A 74 10.50 -4.94 26.23
C ARG A 74 9.01 -4.68 26.09
N GLN A 75 8.43 -3.80 26.90
CA GLN A 75 7.02 -3.47 26.83
C GLN A 75 6.67 -2.77 25.51
N LEU A 76 7.53 -1.84 25.04
CA LEU A 76 7.39 -1.24 23.71
C LEU A 76 7.40 -2.30 22.59
N ARG A 77 8.28 -3.30 22.67
CA ARG A 77 8.29 -4.40 21.68
C ARG A 77 6.99 -5.20 21.68
N VAL A 78 6.38 -5.42 22.85
CA VAL A 78 5.07 -6.07 22.95
C VAL A 78 4.01 -5.23 22.25
N TYR A 79 3.91 -3.94 22.58
CA TYR A 79 2.98 -3.03 21.93
C TYR A 79 3.18 -2.93 20.40
N ASN A 80 4.43 -2.88 19.93
CA ASN A 80 4.73 -2.81 18.49
C ASN A 80 4.37 -4.09 17.72
N SER A 81 4.39 -5.25 18.37
CA SER A 81 4.24 -6.55 17.69
C SER A 81 2.89 -7.23 17.90
N GLN A 82 2.15 -6.85 18.95
CA GLN A 82 0.94 -7.55 19.37
C GLN A 82 -0.32 -6.69 19.32
N TYR A 83 -0.21 -5.37 19.18
CA TYR A 83 -1.37 -4.47 19.17
C TYR A 83 -1.65 -3.93 17.78
N ASP A 84 -2.93 -3.66 17.51
CA ASP A 84 -3.36 -2.96 16.30
C ASP A 84 -3.62 -1.47 16.56
N TRP A 85 -2.73 -0.63 16.04
CA TRP A 85 -2.78 0.82 16.18
C TRP A 85 -3.55 1.53 15.06
N ARG A 86 -4.26 0.78 14.21
CA ARG A 86 -5.09 1.38 13.17
C ARG A 86 -6.28 2.15 13.74
N PRO A 87 -6.74 3.21 13.05
CA PRO A 87 -7.96 3.91 13.44
C PRO A 87 -9.18 3.02 13.23
N ARG A 88 -10.30 3.40 13.85
CA ARG A 88 -11.58 2.72 13.68
C ARG A 88 -12.56 3.64 12.95
N LYS A 89 -13.47 3.02 12.20
CA LYS A 89 -14.63 3.70 11.63
C LYS A 89 -15.51 4.21 12.80
N SER A 90 -15.84 5.50 12.77
CA SER A 90 -16.84 6.13 13.66
C SER A 90 -18.12 6.42 12.87
N GLY A 91 -19.19 6.82 13.54
CA GLY A 91 -20.48 7.12 12.90
C GLY A 91 -21.43 5.93 12.82
N ASP A 92 -22.33 5.97 11.85
CA ASP A 92 -23.38 4.97 11.61
C ASP A 92 -23.18 4.22 10.29
N GLU A 93 -24.18 3.44 9.85
CA GLU A 93 -24.10 2.66 8.60
C GLU A 93 -24.16 3.54 7.33
N THR A 94 -24.54 4.81 7.47
CA THR A 94 -24.71 5.75 6.34
C THR A 94 -23.55 6.71 6.23
N PHE A 95 -23.13 7.28 7.36
CA PHE A 95 -22.03 8.23 7.43
C PHE A 95 -20.99 7.76 8.42
N VAL A 96 -19.79 7.60 7.89
CA VAL A 96 -18.62 7.06 8.55
C VAL A 96 -17.54 8.12 8.63
N GLY A 97 -16.87 8.18 9.77
CA GLY A 97 -15.67 8.96 10.01
C GLY A 97 -14.51 8.09 10.48
N LEU A 98 -13.45 8.72 10.99
CA LEU A 98 -12.30 8.01 11.56
C LEU A 98 -11.98 8.52 12.96
N ILE A 99 -11.74 7.58 13.87
CA ILE A 99 -11.25 7.86 15.22
C ILE A 99 -9.96 7.08 15.50
N SER A 100 -8.98 7.72 16.12
CA SER A 100 -7.72 7.08 16.50
C SER A 100 -7.89 6.14 17.71
N PRO A 101 -6.92 5.24 17.99
CA PRO A 101 -6.89 4.47 19.23
C PRO A 101 -6.90 5.31 20.52
N THR A 102 -6.41 6.56 20.48
CA THR A 102 -6.44 7.48 21.62
C THR A 102 -7.81 8.14 21.81
N GLY A 103 -8.72 8.02 20.83
CA GLY A 103 -10.03 8.65 20.83
C GLY A 103 -10.06 10.03 20.16
N GLU A 104 -8.98 10.44 19.47
CA GLU A 104 -8.95 11.64 18.64
C GLU A 104 -9.80 11.43 17.39
N GLN A 105 -10.71 12.37 17.09
CA GLN A 105 -11.44 12.37 15.82
C GLN A 105 -10.48 12.77 14.70
N LEU A 106 -10.21 11.84 13.77
CA LEU A 106 -9.31 12.05 12.63
C LEU A 106 -10.07 12.57 11.40
N LEU A 107 -11.29 12.10 11.17
CA LEU A 107 -12.18 12.58 10.10
C LEU A 107 -13.62 12.67 10.62
N PRO A 108 -14.41 13.67 10.23
CA PRO A 108 -15.82 13.76 10.62
C PRO A 108 -16.64 12.61 10.02
N ASP A 109 -17.78 12.31 10.65
CA ASP A 109 -18.73 11.29 10.18
C ASP A 109 -19.52 11.86 8.99
N SER A 110 -18.93 11.82 7.79
CA SER A 110 -19.46 12.51 6.60
C SER A 110 -19.24 11.75 5.29
N PHE A 111 -18.67 10.55 5.33
CA PHE A 111 -18.33 9.76 4.15
C PHE A 111 -19.10 8.44 4.15
N ALA A 112 -19.42 7.89 2.98
CA ALA A 112 -20.00 6.56 2.89
C ALA A 112 -18.99 5.47 3.27
N ASP A 113 -17.71 5.69 2.99
CA ASP A 113 -16.63 4.82 3.46
C ASP A 113 -15.29 5.57 3.59
N VAL A 114 -14.38 5.01 4.40
CA VAL A 114 -13.06 5.60 4.71
C VAL A 114 -11.99 4.51 4.81
N PHE A 115 -10.80 4.83 4.31
CA PHE A 115 -9.66 3.93 4.37
C PHE A 115 -9.05 3.88 5.78
N THR A 116 -8.85 2.67 6.32
CA THR A 116 -8.40 2.44 7.72
C THR A 116 -7.05 1.74 7.84
N GLN A 117 -6.42 1.34 6.74
CA GLN A 117 -5.16 0.58 6.78
C GLN A 117 -3.93 1.47 6.95
N PHE A 118 -3.86 2.19 8.06
CA PHE A 118 -2.66 2.90 8.48
C PHE A 118 -2.52 2.93 9.99
N ASP A 119 -1.29 2.88 10.49
CA ASP A 119 -1.02 3.04 11.92
C ASP A 119 -1.26 4.52 12.28
N ALA A 120 -2.33 4.81 13.02
CA ALA A 120 -2.72 6.17 13.35
C ALA A 120 -1.76 6.85 14.34
N ILE A 121 -0.86 6.09 14.96
CA ILE A 121 0.11 6.59 15.94
C ILE A 121 1.48 6.73 15.29
N ASN A 122 1.98 5.68 14.66
CA ASN A 122 3.36 5.59 14.19
C ASN A 122 3.55 6.03 12.74
N CYS A 123 2.51 5.91 11.92
CA CYS A 123 2.58 6.09 10.48
C CYS A 123 1.29 6.72 9.94
N LYS A 124 0.84 7.80 10.60
CA LYS A 124 -0.34 8.59 10.20
C LYS A 124 -0.02 9.23 8.84
N PRO A 125 -0.71 8.83 7.75
CA PRO A 125 -0.47 9.40 6.44
C PRO A 125 -0.99 10.84 6.40
N SER A 126 -0.49 11.62 5.47
CA SER A 126 -0.99 12.97 5.24
C SER A 126 -2.39 12.99 4.62
N PHE A 127 -2.68 12.03 3.76
CA PHE A 127 -3.94 11.91 3.04
C PHE A 127 -4.55 10.53 3.21
N VAL A 128 -5.88 10.49 3.21
CA VAL A 128 -6.66 9.26 3.36
C VAL A 128 -7.69 9.17 2.25
N PRO A 129 -7.84 8.00 1.59
CA PRO A 129 -8.95 7.76 0.69
C PRO A 129 -10.30 7.77 1.41
N VAL A 130 -11.26 8.49 0.84
CA VAL A 130 -12.65 8.58 1.31
C VAL A 130 -13.61 8.35 0.15
N TYR A 131 -14.79 7.81 0.43
CA TYR A 131 -15.80 7.43 -0.54
C TYR A 131 -17.13 8.13 -0.23
N ASP A 132 -17.80 8.66 -1.24
CA ASP A 132 -19.10 9.36 -1.09
C ASP A 132 -20.32 8.49 -1.36
N GLY A 133 -20.13 7.24 -1.76
CA GLY A 133 -21.20 6.34 -2.22
C GLY A 133 -21.12 6.04 -3.71
N GLU A 134 -20.41 6.86 -4.48
CA GLU A 134 -20.24 6.67 -5.92
C GLU A 134 -18.80 6.75 -6.44
N ALA A 135 -17.92 7.51 -5.79
CA ALA A 135 -16.54 7.71 -6.19
C ALA A 135 -15.63 7.91 -4.98
N TRP A 136 -14.35 7.65 -5.19
CA TRP A 136 -13.30 7.89 -4.22
C TRP A 136 -12.63 9.26 -4.43
N ALA A 137 -12.13 9.83 -3.34
CA ALA A 137 -11.33 11.04 -3.29
C ALA A 137 -10.24 10.90 -2.21
N LEU A 138 -9.34 11.89 -2.13
CA LEU A 138 -8.36 12.02 -1.06
C LEU A 138 -8.69 13.23 -0.18
N VAL A 139 -8.70 13.02 1.13
CA VAL A 139 -8.83 14.09 2.14
C VAL A 139 -7.56 14.20 2.95
N SER A 140 -7.18 15.42 3.33
CA SER A 140 -6.11 15.68 4.29
C SER A 140 -6.56 15.38 5.72
N LEU A 141 -5.70 14.70 6.49
CA LEU A 141 -5.87 14.52 7.95
C LEU A 141 -5.37 15.73 8.77
N SER A 142 -5.25 16.90 8.13
CA SER A 142 -4.97 18.18 8.81
C SER A 142 -6.17 18.66 9.62
N ASP A 143 -5.95 19.60 10.53
CA ASP A 143 -7.02 20.37 11.15
C ASP A 143 -6.96 21.82 10.64
N PRO A 144 -7.95 22.30 9.86
CA PRO A 144 -9.15 21.59 9.40
C PRO A 144 -8.84 20.53 8.33
N ASN A 145 -9.75 19.54 8.21
CA ASN A 145 -9.71 18.55 7.14
C ASN A 145 -10.06 19.21 5.80
N ILE A 146 -9.29 18.93 4.75
CA ILE A 146 -9.45 19.55 3.43
C ILE A 146 -9.55 18.46 2.36
N MET A 147 -10.57 18.53 1.51
CA MET A 147 -10.67 17.70 0.31
C MET A 147 -9.57 18.10 -0.67
N MET A 148 -8.68 17.16 -0.99
CA MET A 148 -7.52 17.40 -1.86
C MET A 148 -7.81 17.07 -3.32
N THR A 149 -8.80 16.21 -3.55
CA THR A 149 -9.30 15.87 -4.88
C THR A 149 -10.81 15.85 -4.86
N ASP A 150 -11.42 16.09 -6.00
CA ASP A 150 -12.85 15.82 -6.18
C ASP A 150 -13.12 14.30 -6.12
N PHE A 151 -14.39 13.94 -5.89
CA PHE A 151 -14.89 12.57 -5.97
C PHE A 151 -14.98 12.14 -7.44
N GLN A 152 -13.86 11.67 -7.98
CA GLN A 152 -13.71 11.35 -9.41
C GLN A 152 -13.03 10.00 -9.69
N TYR A 153 -12.62 9.27 -8.65
CA TYR A 153 -11.89 8.02 -8.84
C TYR A 153 -12.80 6.81 -8.65
N ASN A 154 -12.69 5.82 -9.53
CA ASN A 154 -13.33 4.52 -9.34
C ASN A 154 -12.60 3.69 -8.26
N ALA A 155 -11.29 3.86 -8.15
CA ALA A 155 -10.46 3.18 -7.15
C ALA A 155 -9.23 4.03 -6.78
N ILE A 156 -8.80 3.91 -5.53
CA ILE A 156 -7.53 4.41 -4.99
C ILE A 156 -6.79 3.30 -4.25
N ILE A 157 -5.55 3.05 -4.63
CA ILE A 157 -4.64 2.06 -4.02
C ILE A 157 -3.42 2.81 -3.48
N PRO A 158 -3.27 2.94 -2.16
CA PRO A 158 -2.05 3.51 -1.58
C PRO A 158 -0.89 2.52 -1.62
N GLU A 159 0.31 3.02 -1.84
CA GLU A 159 1.55 2.26 -1.69
C GLU A 159 1.72 1.80 -0.23
N ARG A 160 2.18 0.55 -0.03
CA ARG A 160 2.04 -0.15 1.26
C ARG A 160 2.95 0.37 2.37
N ARG A 161 4.17 0.79 2.06
CA ARG A 161 5.22 1.05 3.05
C ARG A 161 5.22 2.50 3.52
N VAL A 162 5.37 3.43 2.59
CA VAL A 162 5.59 4.85 2.90
C VAL A 162 4.31 5.67 2.70
N ARG A 163 3.34 5.15 1.93
CA ARG A 163 2.07 5.81 1.59
C ARG A 163 2.29 7.19 0.98
N GLN A 164 3.39 7.34 0.25
CA GLN A 164 3.72 8.55 -0.49
C GLN A 164 3.19 8.52 -1.92
N LEU A 165 2.70 7.37 -2.39
CA LEU A 165 2.09 7.20 -3.70
C LEU A 165 0.66 6.69 -3.56
N PHE A 166 -0.23 7.24 -4.38
CA PHE A 166 -1.59 6.79 -4.56
C PHE A 166 -1.83 6.48 -6.03
N PHE A 167 -2.15 5.23 -6.33
CA PHE A 167 -2.61 4.82 -7.65
C PHE A 167 -4.10 5.09 -7.73
N VAL A 168 -4.50 5.84 -8.76
CA VAL A 168 -5.88 6.28 -8.90
C VAL A 168 -6.41 5.80 -10.25
N GLN A 169 -7.61 5.23 -10.24
CA GLN A 169 -8.32 4.90 -11.47
C GLN A 169 -9.39 5.96 -11.72
N ASP A 170 -9.29 6.67 -12.83
CA ASP A 170 -10.30 7.65 -13.22
C ASP A 170 -11.66 6.96 -13.45
N LYS A 171 -12.73 7.53 -12.91
CA LYS A 171 -14.08 6.93 -12.98
C LYS A 171 -14.66 6.89 -14.39
N ASN A 172 -14.27 7.83 -15.25
CA ASN A 172 -14.86 7.97 -16.59
C ASN A 172 -14.13 7.14 -17.64
N THR A 173 -12.80 7.24 -17.64
CA THR A 173 -11.91 6.59 -18.61
C THR A 173 -11.48 5.19 -18.18
N MET A 174 -11.62 4.86 -16.89
CA MET A 174 -11.12 3.63 -16.26
C MET A 174 -9.60 3.45 -16.36
N LYS A 175 -8.88 4.52 -16.73
CA LYS A 175 -7.42 4.52 -16.84
C LYS A 175 -6.78 4.83 -15.50
N TRP A 176 -5.64 4.20 -15.27
CA TRP A 176 -4.82 4.34 -14.08
C TRP A 176 -3.81 5.47 -14.23
N GLY A 177 -3.66 6.20 -13.14
CA GLY A 177 -2.68 7.27 -12.91
C GLY A 177 -2.03 7.09 -11.54
N ALA A 178 -1.14 8.00 -11.20
CA ALA A 178 -0.49 8.02 -9.90
C ALA A 178 -0.31 9.45 -9.40
N LEU A 179 -0.61 9.63 -8.12
CA LEU A 179 -0.40 10.85 -7.37
C LEU A 179 0.70 10.58 -6.34
N SER A 180 1.52 11.60 -6.08
CA SER A 180 2.60 11.54 -5.10
C SER A 180 2.43 12.62 -4.04
N VAL A 181 2.80 12.30 -2.80
CA VAL A 181 2.86 13.25 -1.70
C VAL A 181 4.21 13.91 -1.71
N ARG A 182 4.23 15.24 -1.86
CA ARG A 182 5.45 16.04 -1.87
C ARG A 182 5.45 17.05 -0.72
N TYR A 183 6.62 17.22 -0.11
CA TYR A 183 6.86 18.26 0.90
C TYR A 183 7.74 19.35 0.28
N PRO A 184 7.16 20.48 -0.16
CA PRO A 184 7.84 21.45 -1.03
C PRO A 184 8.97 22.27 -0.38
N PHE A 185 9.25 22.16 0.93
CA PHE A 185 10.33 22.92 1.58
C PHE A 185 11.30 22.00 2.33
N LEU A 186 12.25 21.44 1.59
CA LEU A 186 13.45 20.83 2.15
C LEU A 186 14.54 21.88 2.07
N HIS A 187 14.92 22.52 3.18
CA HIS A 187 16.34 22.81 3.46
C HIS A 187 16.66 23.28 4.87
N VAL A 188 15.71 23.64 5.75
CA VAL A 188 16.06 24.05 7.11
C VAL A 188 14.97 23.66 8.12
N LYS A 189 15.25 22.66 8.98
CA LYS A 189 14.51 22.26 10.20
C LYS A 189 13.22 21.41 10.04
N PRO A 190 12.84 20.63 11.09
CA PRO A 190 12.07 19.40 10.91
C PRO A 190 10.58 19.65 10.71
N TYR A 191 10.04 19.05 9.65
CA TYR A 191 8.69 18.46 9.41
C TYR A 191 7.40 19.10 9.95
N LYS A 192 7.40 20.03 10.89
CA LYS A 192 6.18 20.45 11.62
C LYS A 192 5.33 21.49 10.89
N ASP A 193 5.89 22.26 9.96
CA ASP A 193 5.18 23.42 9.38
C ASP A 193 4.96 23.35 7.86
N CYS A 194 5.37 22.26 7.20
CA CYS A 194 5.17 22.10 5.76
C CYS A 194 3.91 21.31 5.46
N LEU A 195 2.91 21.98 4.86
CA LEU A 195 1.72 21.30 4.39
C LEU A 195 2.11 20.36 3.22
N PRO A 196 1.83 19.04 3.34
CA PRO A 196 2.01 18.11 2.25
C PRO A 196 1.15 18.54 1.06
N LEU A 197 1.70 18.42 -0.14
CA LEU A 197 0.98 18.63 -1.39
C LEU A 197 0.81 17.31 -2.12
N LEU A 198 -0.25 17.24 -2.92
CA LEU A 198 -0.50 16.13 -3.83
C LEU A 198 -0.10 16.57 -5.24
N GLU A 199 0.84 15.85 -5.85
CA GLU A 199 1.36 16.13 -7.19
C GLU A 199 1.03 14.94 -8.11
N THR A 200 0.53 15.23 -9.31
CA THR A 200 0.34 14.21 -10.34
C THR A 200 1.70 13.72 -10.84
N LEU A 201 2.06 12.50 -10.46
CA LEU A 201 3.31 11.85 -10.91
C LEU A 201 3.13 11.20 -12.28
N MET A 202 1.98 10.57 -12.50
CA MET A 202 1.57 10.01 -13.78
C MET A 202 0.09 10.35 -14.01
N PRO A 203 -0.28 10.95 -15.15
CA PRO A 203 -1.70 11.17 -15.47
C PRO A 203 -2.43 9.83 -15.62
N THR A 204 -3.78 9.85 -15.59
CA THR A 204 -4.62 8.66 -15.77
C THR A 204 -4.60 8.18 -17.23
N ILE A 205 -3.53 7.47 -17.60
CA ILE A 205 -3.25 7.07 -18.99
C ILE A 205 -3.01 5.58 -19.16
N ALA A 206 -2.68 4.85 -18.09
CA ALA A 206 -2.40 3.42 -18.16
C ALA A 206 -3.71 2.62 -18.20
N ASP A 207 -3.77 1.59 -19.02
CA ASP A 207 -4.94 0.71 -19.10
C ASP A 207 -4.95 -0.27 -17.92
N GLU A 208 -3.76 -0.72 -17.47
CA GLU A 208 -3.62 -1.69 -16.39
C GLU A 208 -2.47 -1.33 -15.46
N ILE A 209 -2.61 -1.70 -14.18
CA ILE A 209 -1.53 -1.66 -13.19
C ILE A 209 -1.45 -2.95 -12.41
N TYR A 210 -0.24 -3.34 -12.02
CA TYR A 210 0.04 -4.49 -11.18
C TYR A 210 1.03 -4.09 -10.09
N GLU A 211 0.84 -4.59 -8.88
CA GLU A 211 1.84 -4.52 -7.82
C GLU A 211 2.75 -5.75 -7.95
N ASP A 212 4.06 -5.52 -8.02
CA ASP A 212 5.06 -6.58 -8.10
C ASP A 212 6.12 -6.38 -7.01
N GLU A 213 6.75 -7.47 -6.58
CA GLU A 213 7.62 -7.53 -5.42
C GLU A 213 8.94 -8.22 -5.78
N LEU A 214 10.04 -7.48 -5.68
CA LEU A 214 11.39 -8.03 -5.76
C LEU A 214 11.88 -8.35 -4.36
N MET A 215 11.99 -9.63 -4.05
CA MET A 215 12.59 -10.08 -2.79
C MET A 215 14.09 -9.80 -2.81
N THR A 216 14.61 -8.97 -1.91
CA THR A 216 16.06 -8.85 -1.65
C THR A 216 16.43 -9.58 -0.36
N GLU A 217 17.72 -9.73 -0.05
CA GLU A 217 18.19 -10.38 1.19
C GLU A 217 17.71 -9.65 2.45
N ASP A 218 17.54 -8.32 2.38
CA ASP A 218 17.20 -7.49 3.53
C ASP A 218 15.70 -7.18 3.59
N GLU A 219 15.08 -6.75 2.47
CA GLU A 219 13.65 -6.41 2.42
C GLU A 219 13.05 -6.52 1.01
N PRO A 220 11.75 -6.84 0.88
CA PRO A 220 11.10 -6.79 -0.42
C PRO A 220 10.99 -5.37 -0.97
N THR A 221 11.46 -5.15 -2.19
CA THR A 221 11.23 -3.91 -2.93
C THR A 221 9.94 -4.00 -3.71
N LEU A 222 8.95 -3.22 -3.31
CA LEU A 222 7.66 -3.11 -3.98
C LEU A 222 7.71 -2.03 -5.05
N PHE A 223 7.17 -2.33 -6.23
CA PHE A 223 6.97 -1.38 -7.31
C PHE A 223 5.71 -1.74 -8.08
N PHE A 224 5.28 -0.83 -8.93
CA PHE A 224 4.09 -1.02 -9.73
C PHE A 224 4.46 -1.07 -11.20
N MET A 225 3.94 -2.08 -11.87
CA MET A 225 4.01 -2.21 -13.31
C MET A 225 2.78 -1.54 -13.91
N THR A 226 3.00 -0.61 -14.83
CA THR A 226 1.94 0.11 -15.54
C THR A 226 1.94 -0.29 -17.00
N GLN A 227 0.78 -0.48 -17.60
CA GLN A 227 0.66 -0.93 -18.98
C GLN A 227 -0.32 -0.08 -19.78
N ARG A 228 0.03 0.21 -21.04
CA ARG A 228 -0.83 0.88 -22.03
C ARG A 228 -0.53 0.38 -23.42
N ASP A 229 -1.54 0.03 -24.20
CA ASP A 229 -1.38 -0.44 -25.59
C ASP A 229 -0.34 -1.58 -25.75
N GLY A 230 -0.26 -2.48 -24.75
CA GLY A 230 0.71 -3.59 -24.73
C GLY A 230 2.17 -3.17 -24.45
N LYS A 231 2.41 -1.92 -24.06
CA LYS A 231 3.70 -1.41 -23.58
C LYS A 231 3.71 -1.33 -22.07
N ILE A 232 4.89 -1.43 -21.48
CA ILE A 232 5.14 -1.49 -20.04
C ILE A 232 5.94 -0.26 -19.60
N GLY A 233 5.63 0.25 -18.41
CA GLY A 233 6.42 1.16 -17.60
C GLY A 233 6.42 0.68 -16.14
N ILE A 234 7.30 1.24 -15.32
CA ILE A 234 7.39 0.96 -13.90
C ILE A 234 7.30 2.25 -13.10
N LEU A 235 6.58 2.17 -11.98
CA LEU A 235 6.50 3.22 -10.98
C LEU A 235 7.06 2.74 -9.65
N THR A 236 7.94 3.56 -9.08
CA THR A 236 8.53 3.37 -7.75
C THR A 236 8.34 4.64 -6.94
N ALA A 237 8.60 4.58 -5.63
CA ALA A 237 8.68 5.76 -4.78
C ALA A 237 9.72 6.82 -5.26
N PHE A 238 10.69 6.40 -6.08
CA PHE A 238 11.77 7.25 -6.56
C PHE A 238 11.54 7.82 -7.96
N GLY A 239 10.56 7.31 -8.70
CA GLY A 239 10.27 7.78 -10.04
C GLY A 239 9.48 6.83 -10.91
N TYR A 240 9.05 7.38 -12.04
CA TYR A 240 8.26 6.76 -13.09
C TYR A 240 9.10 6.59 -14.36
N SER A 241 9.01 5.43 -15.00
CA SER A 241 9.53 5.23 -16.36
C SER A 241 8.41 5.31 -17.38
N ASP A 242 8.66 5.92 -18.54
CA ASP A 242 7.71 5.94 -19.64
C ASP A 242 7.21 4.53 -20.03
N ILE A 243 5.93 4.44 -20.41
CA ILE A 243 5.29 3.21 -20.89
C ILE A 243 5.69 2.97 -22.36
N ILE A 244 6.94 2.53 -22.56
CA ILE A 244 7.53 2.33 -23.90
C ILE A 244 8.20 0.96 -24.08
N TYR A 245 8.28 0.16 -23.02
CA TYR A 245 8.97 -1.12 -23.04
C TYR A 245 8.05 -2.23 -23.53
N ASP A 246 8.60 -3.20 -24.27
CA ASP A 246 7.84 -4.32 -24.84
C ASP A 246 7.69 -5.48 -23.86
N SER A 247 8.67 -5.63 -22.96
CA SER A 247 8.74 -6.74 -22.01
C SER A 247 9.69 -6.40 -20.87
N TYR A 248 9.75 -7.30 -19.90
CA TYR A 248 10.67 -7.23 -18.78
C TYR A 248 11.21 -8.63 -18.46
N GLU A 249 12.41 -8.68 -17.91
CA GLU A 249 13.03 -9.90 -17.38
C GLU A 249 13.24 -9.73 -15.88
N VAL A 250 13.03 -10.80 -15.12
CA VAL A 250 13.28 -10.85 -13.68
C VAL A 250 14.35 -11.90 -13.39
N ASP A 251 15.38 -11.51 -12.64
CA ASP A 251 16.42 -12.41 -12.11
C ASP A 251 16.27 -12.47 -10.59
N ASN A 252 15.55 -13.50 -10.12
CA ASN A 252 15.30 -13.73 -8.70
C ASN A 252 16.57 -14.05 -7.91
N ALA A 253 17.61 -14.61 -8.55
CA ALA A 253 18.88 -14.90 -7.86
C ALA A 253 19.66 -13.61 -7.57
N LYS A 254 19.48 -12.59 -8.40
CA LYS A 254 20.10 -11.27 -8.23
C LYS A 254 19.15 -10.21 -7.71
N CYS A 255 17.90 -10.58 -7.41
CA CYS A 255 16.87 -9.67 -6.94
C CYS A 255 16.72 -8.44 -7.86
N SER A 256 16.73 -8.66 -9.18
CA SER A 256 16.78 -7.58 -10.17
C SER A 256 15.75 -7.77 -11.28
N PHE A 257 15.36 -6.66 -11.89
CA PHE A 257 14.54 -6.66 -13.10
C PHE A 257 15.19 -5.84 -14.20
N ARG A 258 14.85 -6.14 -15.45
CA ARG A 258 15.31 -5.41 -16.62
C ARG A 258 14.14 -5.14 -17.56
N LEU A 259 13.91 -3.87 -17.89
CA LEU A 259 12.97 -3.49 -18.94
C LEU A 259 13.64 -3.59 -20.32
N ILE A 260 12.91 -4.12 -21.30
CA ILE A 260 13.41 -4.38 -22.65
C ILE A 260 12.57 -3.60 -23.66
N LYS A 261 13.24 -2.76 -24.43
CA LYS A 261 12.69 -2.01 -25.56
C LYS A 261 13.18 -2.61 -26.87
N ASP A 262 12.33 -2.59 -27.89
CA ASP A 262 12.64 -3.05 -29.24
C ASP A 262 13.04 -4.52 -29.26
N VAL A 263 12.16 -5.38 -28.75
CA VAL A 263 12.25 -6.83 -28.99
C VAL A 263 12.12 -7.05 -30.48
N ARG A 264 13.25 -6.97 -31.22
CA ARG A 264 13.36 -7.43 -32.59
C ARG A 264 12.85 -8.87 -32.53
N LYS A 265 11.73 -9.15 -33.20
CA LYS A 265 11.14 -10.49 -33.35
C LYS A 265 12.19 -11.46 -33.94
N ARG A 266 13.16 -11.90 -33.14
CA ARG A 266 13.90 -13.13 -33.38
C ARG A 266 12.95 -14.24 -32.99
N ALA A 267 12.80 -15.19 -33.91
CA ALA A 267 11.88 -16.30 -33.84
C ALA A 267 11.78 -16.88 -32.42
N HIS A 268 10.54 -17.10 -31.99
CA HIS A 268 10.13 -17.76 -30.76
C HIS A 268 11.13 -18.81 -30.26
N ARG A 269 11.74 -18.54 -29.11
CA ARG A 269 11.97 -19.54 -28.08
C ARG A 269 11.42 -18.96 -26.77
N SER A 270 10.26 -19.51 -26.41
CA SER A 270 9.62 -19.43 -25.11
C SER A 270 10.63 -19.55 -23.97
N ASP A 271 10.64 -18.59 -23.06
CA ASP A 271 10.81 -18.74 -21.60
C ASP A 271 10.90 -17.34 -20.97
N TYR A 272 9.81 -16.58 -21.02
CA TYR A 272 9.66 -15.36 -20.22
C TYR A 272 8.31 -15.38 -19.54
N TRP A 273 8.36 -15.23 -18.23
CA TRP A 273 7.23 -15.27 -17.31
C TRP A 273 6.25 -14.15 -17.69
N HIS A 274 5.05 -14.52 -18.12
CA HIS A 274 3.93 -13.60 -18.29
C HIS A 274 3.02 -13.72 -17.06
N PRO A 275 2.51 -12.61 -16.50
CA PRO A 275 1.56 -12.66 -15.39
C PRO A 275 0.22 -13.33 -15.78
N ASN A 276 0.00 -13.64 -17.07
CA ASN A 276 -1.01 -14.59 -17.51
C ASN A 276 -0.53 -16.02 -17.21
N GLY A 277 -0.79 -16.45 -15.98
CA GLY A 277 -0.33 -17.71 -15.40
C GLY A 277 -0.59 -18.96 -16.25
N LYS A 278 0.41 -19.36 -17.04
CA LYS A 278 0.61 -20.75 -17.50
C LYS A 278 2.09 -21.10 -17.56
N GLY A 279 2.55 -21.77 -16.51
CA GLY A 279 3.82 -22.47 -16.37
C GLY A 279 3.96 -22.66 -14.86
N TRP A 280 3.81 -23.85 -14.29
CA TRP A 280 4.75 -24.95 -14.40
C TRP A 280 4.02 -26.31 -14.30
N LEU A 281 4.18 -27.15 -15.32
CA LEU A 281 3.89 -28.59 -15.20
C LEU A 281 4.91 -29.38 -16.03
N LYS A 282 5.54 -30.34 -15.33
CA LYS A 282 6.44 -31.42 -15.77
C LYS A 282 7.94 -31.08 -15.85
N HIS A 283 8.69 -31.63 -14.89
CA HIS A 283 9.53 -32.79 -15.17
C HIS A 283 9.72 -33.66 -13.90
N ARG A 284 9.15 -34.87 -13.93
CA ARG A 284 9.51 -35.97 -13.04
C ARG A 284 10.12 -37.08 -13.90
N ARG A 285 11.26 -37.61 -13.42
CA ARG A 285 11.95 -38.88 -13.75
C ARG A 285 12.90 -38.89 -14.97
N LEU A 286 14.20 -39.06 -14.68
CA LEU A 286 14.93 -40.34 -14.75
C LEU A 286 16.44 -40.11 -14.52
N ARG A 287 17.03 -40.81 -13.55
CA ARG A 287 18.25 -41.61 -13.79
C ARG A 287 18.51 -42.59 -12.65
N LYS A 288 18.55 -43.87 -13.03
CA LYS A 288 19.12 -44.99 -12.29
C LYS A 288 20.57 -44.69 -11.93
N LYS A 289 20.97 -45.06 -10.71
CA LYS A 289 22.00 -46.08 -10.49
C LYS A 289 21.56 -46.90 -9.29
#